data_AF-A0A9E4M3E4-F1
#
_entry.id   AF-A0A9E4M3E4-F1
#
_cell.length_a   1.000
_cell.length_b   1.000
_cell.length_c   1.000
_cell.angle_alpha   90.00
_cell.angle_beta   90.00
_cell.angle_gamma   90.00
#
_symmetry.space_group_name_H-M   'P 1'
#
loop_
_entity.id
_entity.type
_entity.pdbx_description
1 polymer ?
#
loop_
_entity_poly.entity_id
_entity_poly.type
_entity_poly.pdbx_seq_one_letter_code
_entity_poly.pdbx_strand_id
1 'polypeptide(L)'
;MTAQGEAAAGRRRRSDRRRDGSGDLVIICWRDIPAQVNAGAGDARVQRILPRRFQRAIDEAAMVAGMSSASQYIGEWRRVTRRGDGDDPEGTALRVAAELEAEFPRERLRTFAATGGWDPARGGPSAADGADAPVGGGHQEE
;
A
#
# COMPACT_ATOMS: atom_id res chain seq x y z
N MET A 1 -26.90 0.99 -44.28
CA MET A 1 -27.50 2.24 -43.77
C MET A 1 -27.15 2.32 -42.28
N THR A 2 -26.38 3.34 -41.88
CA THR A 2 -25.99 3.78 -40.51
C THR A 2 -25.11 2.81 -39.70
N ALA A 3 -23.80 3.02 -39.47
CA ALA A 3 -23.11 4.09 -38.70
C ALA A 3 -23.71 4.24 -37.29
N GLN A 4 -23.03 4.35 -36.15
CA GLN A 4 -21.65 4.62 -35.72
C GLN A 4 -21.66 4.43 -34.19
N GLY A 5 -20.51 4.14 -33.58
CA GLY A 5 -20.20 4.67 -32.25
C GLY A 5 -19.80 3.66 -31.17
N GLU A 6 -18.55 3.20 -31.21
CA GLU A 6 -17.81 2.93 -29.97
C GLU A 6 -16.39 3.46 -30.11
N ALA A 7 -16.21 4.68 -29.62
CA ALA A 7 -14.92 5.27 -29.30
C ALA A 7 -14.88 5.47 -27.78
N ALA A 8 -14.03 4.73 -27.07
CA ALA A 8 -13.32 5.20 -25.87
C ALA A 8 -12.45 4.08 -25.29
N ALA A 9 -11.19 4.05 -25.72
CA ALA A 9 -10.02 3.83 -24.89
C ALA A 9 -10.13 2.80 -23.74
N GLY A 10 -10.09 1.52 -24.09
CA GLY A 10 -9.61 0.46 -23.20
C GLY A 10 -8.09 0.56 -22.97
N ARG A 11 -7.59 1.68 -22.42
CA ARG A 11 -6.22 1.74 -21.87
C ARG A 11 -6.18 1.01 -20.53
N ARG A 12 -6.26 -0.32 -20.55
CA ARG A 12 -5.78 -1.14 -19.42
C ARG A 12 -4.49 -1.81 -19.84
N ARG A 13 -3.41 -1.15 -19.43
CA ARG A 13 -2.00 -1.48 -19.63
C ARG A 13 -1.74 -2.98 -19.46
N ARG A 14 -1.72 -3.72 -20.57
CA ARG A 14 -1.24 -5.10 -20.65
C ARG A 14 0.03 -5.12 -21.49
N SER A 15 1.12 -4.55 -20.96
CA SER A 15 2.44 -4.64 -21.59
C SER A 15 3.58 -4.43 -20.58
N ASP A 16 3.53 -5.08 -19.41
CA ASP A 16 4.66 -5.13 -18.47
C ASP A 16 5.54 -6.39 -18.65
N ARG A 17 5.29 -7.20 -19.69
CA ARG A 17 5.94 -8.51 -19.91
C ARG A 17 7.36 -8.47 -20.52
N ARG A 18 8.09 -7.37 -20.45
CA ARG A 18 9.44 -7.26 -21.08
C ARG A 18 10.45 -6.47 -20.23
N ARG A 19 10.34 -6.52 -18.90
CA ARG A 19 11.44 -6.24 -17.96
C ARG A 19 11.37 -7.14 -16.73
N ASP A 20 10.68 -8.26 -16.83
CA ASP A 20 10.61 -9.26 -15.77
C ASP A 20 11.80 -10.20 -15.93
N GLY A 21 12.67 -10.28 -14.93
CA GLY A 21 13.60 -11.41 -14.88
C GLY A 21 14.83 -11.33 -13.98
N SER A 22 15.28 -10.19 -13.47
CA SER A 22 16.55 -10.19 -12.72
C SER A 22 16.63 -9.06 -11.68
N GLY A 23 15.88 -9.22 -10.59
CA GLY A 23 16.02 -8.37 -9.40
C GLY A 23 14.98 -7.26 -9.26
N ASP A 24 13.71 -7.46 -9.63
CA ASP A 24 12.68 -6.50 -9.25
C ASP A 24 12.34 -6.62 -7.76
N LEU A 25 12.36 -5.48 -7.06
CA LEU A 25 11.97 -5.32 -5.67
C LEU A 25 10.68 -4.52 -5.63
N VAL A 26 9.59 -5.17 -5.26
CA VAL A 26 8.25 -4.57 -5.18
C VAL A 26 7.89 -4.32 -3.73
N ILE A 27 7.89 -3.04 -3.34
CA ILE A 27 7.41 -2.60 -2.04
C ILE A 27 5.92 -2.27 -2.18
N ILE A 28 5.10 -2.94 -1.38
CA ILE A 28 3.68 -2.68 -1.26
C ILE A 28 3.50 -1.64 -0.15
N CYS A 29 2.98 -0.48 -0.52
CA CYS A 29 2.65 0.61 0.37
C CYS A 29 1.14 0.85 0.35
N TRP A 30 0.57 1.18 1.50
CA TRP A 30 -0.77 1.74 1.58
C TRP A 30 -0.60 3.25 1.78
N ARG A 31 -1.00 4.04 0.78
CA ARG A 31 -0.69 5.48 0.69
C ARG A 31 0.82 5.76 0.81
N ASP A 32 1.28 6.33 1.93
CA ASP A 32 2.70 6.55 2.26
C ASP A 32 3.26 5.58 3.32
N ILE A 33 2.47 4.61 3.81
CA ILE A 33 2.88 3.63 4.84
C ILE A 33 3.29 2.32 4.16
N PRO A 34 4.54 1.84 4.30
CA PRO A 34 4.95 0.56 3.74
C PRO A 34 4.35 -0.61 4.53
N ALA A 35 3.91 -1.66 3.85
CA ALA A 35 3.23 -2.81 4.47
C ALA A 35 3.93 -4.15 4.22
N GLN A 36 4.47 -4.33 3.01
CA GLN A 36 5.14 -5.55 2.62
C GLN A 36 6.21 -5.28 1.57
N VAL A 37 7.27 -6.05 1.59
CA VAL A 37 8.35 -6.03 0.60
C VAL A 37 8.34 -7.37 -0.14
N ASN A 38 8.45 -7.34 -1.46
CA ASN A 38 8.63 -8.54 -2.27
C ASN A 38 9.90 -8.36 -3.10
N ALA A 39 10.82 -9.30 -3.05
CA ALA A 39 12.03 -9.28 -3.85
C ALA A 39 12.06 -10.47 -4.80
N GLY A 40 12.61 -10.27 -5.99
CA GLY A 40 12.68 -11.29 -7.02
C GLY A 40 11.43 -11.35 -7.90
N ALA A 41 11.49 -12.22 -8.91
CA ALA A 41 10.44 -12.39 -9.90
C ALA A 41 10.12 -13.89 -10.07
N GLY A 42 8.88 -14.19 -10.47
CA GLY A 42 8.43 -15.56 -10.73
C GLY A 42 8.46 -16.47 -9.51
N ASP A 43 9.08 -17.64 -9.66
CA ASP A 43 9.14 -18.73 -8.67
C ASP A 43 10.05 -18.40 -7.47
N ALA A 44 11.11 -17.61 -7.70
CA ALA A 44 12.07 -17.20 -6.68
C ALA A 44 11.65 -15.93 -5.92
N ARG A 45 10.36 -15.57 -5.91
CA ARG A 45 9.90 -14.37 -5.20
C ARG A 45 9.96 -14.60 -3.69
N VAL A 46 10.61 -13.70 -2.98
CA VAL A 46 10.62 -13.66 -1.51
C VAL A 46 9.69 -12.57 -1.04
N GLN A 47 8.75 -12.92 -0.16
CA GLN A 47 7.78 -11.99 0.40
C GLN A 47 8.10 -11.77 1.88
N ARG A 48 8.33 -10.52 2.28
CA ARG A 48 8.58 -10.13 3.66
C ARG A 48 7.51 -9.16 4.13
N ILE A 49 6.73 -9.62 5.09
CA ILE A 49 5.67 -8.84 5.74
C ILE A 49 6.32 -8.01 6.83
N LEU A 50 6.05 -6.70 6.86
CA LEU A 50 6.54 -5.81 7.91
C LEU A 50 5.84 -6.09 9.25
N PRO A 51 6.44 -5.75 10.39
CA PRO A 51 5.85 -6.01 11.70
C PRO A 51 4.49 -5.33 11.87
N ARG A 52 3.67 -5.88 12.79
CA ARG A 52 2.30 -5.43 13.11
C ARG A 52 2.14 -3.92 13.37
N ARG A 53 3.23 -3.22 13.69
CA ARG A 53 3.26 -1.76 13.86
C ARG A 53 2.81 -1.02 12.59
N PHE A 54 3.24 -1.48 11.42
CA PHE A 54 2.83 -0.90 10.13
C PHE A 54 1.35 -1.17 9.85
N GLN A 55 0.90 -2.40 10.08
CA GLN A 55 -0.51 -2.75 9.92
C GLN A 55 -1.43 -1.92 10.82
N ARG A 56 -1.03 -1.69 12.08
CA ARG A 56 -1.78 -0.84 13.01
C ARG A 56 -1.84 0.62 12.54
N ALA A 57 -0.75 1.12 11.96
CA ALA A 57 -0.72 2.49 11.42
C ALA A 57 -1.62 2.64 10.19
N ILE A 58 -1.67 1.62 9.32
CA ILE A 58 -2.57 1.58 8.16
C ILE A 58 -4.04 1.57 8.60
N ASP A 59 -4.37 0.76 9.61
CA ASP A 59 -5.71 0.70 10.19
C ASP A 59 -6.13 2.06 10.80
N GLU A 60 -5.28 2.65 11.64
CA GLU A 60 -5.52 3.99 12.20
C GLU A 60 -5.63 5.05 11.09
N ALA A 61 -4.79 4.97 10.05
CA ALA A 61 -4.84 5.87 8.91
C ALA A 61 -6.14 5.74 8.09
N ALA A 62 -6.62 4.52 7.87
CA ALA A 62 -7.89 4.27 7.17
C ALA A 62 -9.08 4.80 7.97
N MET A 63 -9.07 4.61 9.30
CA MET A 63 -10.07 5.18 10.19
C MET A 63 -10.05 6.72 10.15
N VAL A 64 -8.87 7.35 10.23
CA VAL A 64 -8.73 8.82 10.17
C VAL A 64 -9.12 9.38 8.80
N ALA A 65 -8.85 8.64 7.72
CA ALA A 65 -9.23 9.03 6.36
C ALA A 65 -10.73 8.83 6.06
N GLY A 66 -11.52 8.31 7.01
CA GLY A 66 -12.94 8.04 6.81
C GLY A 66 -13.21 6.96 5.76
N MET A 67 -12.24 6.07 5.48
CA MET A 67 -12.37 5.02 4.49
C MET A 67 -13.18 3.84 5.05
N SER A 68 -14.49 4.03 5.16
CA SER A 68 -15.44 3.03 5.69
C SER A 68 -15.74 1.90 4.69
N SER A 69 -15.45 2.11 3.40
CA SER A 69 -15.65 1.10 2.36
C SER A 69 -14.38 0.29 2.10
N ALA A 70 -14.50 -1.05 2.17
CA ALA A 70 -13.42 -1.98 1.84
C ALA A 70 -12.81 -1.72 0.44
N SER A 71 -13.62 -1.25 -0.52
CA SER A 71 -13.17 -0.88 -1.86
C SER A 71 -12.21 0.32 -1.87
N GLN A 72 -12.40 1.30 -0.97
CA GLN A 72 -11.50 2.47 -0.85
C GLN A 72 -10.19 2.08 -0.18
N TYR A 73 -10.29 1.28 0.89
CA TYR A 73 -9.12 0.71 1.55
C TYR A 73 -8.26 -0.10 0.59
N ILE A 74 -8.87 -0.94 -0.25
CA ILE A 74 -8.16 -1.75 -1.24
C ILE A 74 -7.69 -0.91 -2.44
N GLY A 75 -8.39 0.16 -2.78
CA GLY A 75 -8.03 1.05 -3.90
C GLY A 75 -6.72 1.81 -3.69
N GLU A 76 -6.36 2.09 -2.44
CA GLU A 76 -5.19 2.89 -2.07
C GLU A 76 -3.89 2.07 -1.91
N TRP A 77 -3.93 0.76 -2.19
CA TRP A 77 -2.71 -0.04 -2.25
C TRP A 77 -1.87 0.37 -3.46
N ARG A 78 -0.68 0.89 -3.17
CA ARG A 78 0.33 1.30 -4.14
C ARG A 78 1.46 0.28 -4.16
N ARG A 79 1.93 -0.04 -5.35
CA ARG A 79 3.09 -0.90 -5.56
C ARG A 79 4.22 -0.05 -6.09
N VAL A 80 5.30 0.01 -5.34
CA VAL A 80 6.52 0.73 -5.70
C VAL A 80 7.54 -0.30 -6.12
N THR A 81 7.75 -0.38 -7.43
CA THR A 81 8.77 -1.24 -8.02
C THR A 81 10.11 -0.52 -8.01
N ARG A 82 11.14 -1.19 -7.52
CA ARG A 82 12.52 -0.74 -7.36
C ARG A 82 13.45 -1.78 -7.96
N ARG A 83 14.67 -1.35 -8.29
CA ARG A 83 15.76 -2.26 -8.65
C ARG A 83 16.28 -2.89 -7.36
N GLY A 84 15.99 -4.16 -7.17
CA GLY A 84 16.56 -5.03 -6.14
C GLY A 84 17.78 -5.78 -6.65
N ASP A 85 18.37 -6.55 -5.75
CA ASP A 85 19.41 -7.50 -6.10
C ASP A 85 18.75 -8.83 -6.47
N GLY A 86 19.01 -9.31 -7.68
CA GLY A 86 18.43 -10.55 -8.19
C GLY A 86 19.19 -11.81 -7.78
N ASP A 87 20.40 -11.65 -7.24
CA ASP A 87 21.27 -12.75 -6.81
C ASP A 87 20.87 -13.23 -5.41
N ASP A 88 20.48 -12.30 -4.53
CA ASP A 88 19.96 -12.59 -3.19
C ASP A 88 18.64 -11.86 -2.91
N PRO A 89 17.50 -12.42 -3.37
CA PRO A 89 16.19 -11.82 -3.12
C PRO A 89 15.84 -11.84 -1.62
N GLU A 90 16.30 -12.84 -0.86
CA GLU A 90 16.00 -12.93 0.56
C GLU A 90 16.73 -11.85 1.36
N GLY A 91 18.05 -11.72 1.20
CA GLY A 91 18.79 -10.66 1.88
C GLY A 91 18.41 -9.26 1.40
N THR A 92 18.05 -9.10 0.11
CA THR A 92 17.48 -7.83 -0.38
C THR A 92 16.18 -7.47 0.32
N ALA A 93 15.22 -8.41 0.40
CA ALA A 93 13.95 -8.17 1.06
C ALA A 93 14.14 -7.88 2.55
N LEU A 94 15.04 -8.61 3.22
CA LEU A 94 15.35 -8.41 4.65
C LEU A 94 16.01 -7.05 4.90
N ARG A 95 17.02 -6.68 4.10
CA ARG A 95 17.70 -5.39 4.22
C ARG A 95 16.71 -4.25 4.02
N VAL A 96 15.90 -4.31 2.97
CA VAL A 96 14.92 -3.27 2.67
C VAL A 96 13.84 -3.21 3.75
N ALA A 97 13.38 -4.35 4.26
CA ALA A 97 12.45 -4.37 5.39
C ALA A 97 13.06 -3.70 6.63
N ALA A 98 14.31 -4.02 6.97
CA ALA A 98 15.02 -3.40 8.08
C ALA A 98 15.26 -1.89 7.88
N GLU A 99 15.58 -1.46 6.65
CA GLU A 99 15.69 -0.04 6.29
C GLU A 99 14.36 0.69 6.49
N LEU A 100 13.25 0.10 6.03
CA LEU A 100 11.91 0.65 6.23
C LEU A 100 11.53 0.68 7.72
N GLU A 101 11.89 -0.35 8.50
CA GLU A 101 11.68 -0.37 9.94
C GLU A 101 12.46 0.75 10.66
N ALA A 102 13.68 1.05 10.20
CA ALA A 102 14.50 2.12 10.75
C ALA A 102 14.02 3.52 10.31
N GLU A 103 13.59 3.68 9.06
CA GLU A 103 13.10 4.94 8.50
C GLU A 103 11.70 5.32 9.02
N PHE A 104 10.89 4.31 9.34
CA PHE A 104 9.53 4.45 9.88
C PHE A 104 9.45 3.95 11.32
N PRO A 105 10.02 4.70 12.29
CA PRO A 105 9.84 4.38 13.71
C PRO A 105 8.37 4.54 14.11
N ARG A 106 8.00 3.94 15.24
CA ARG A 106 6.62 3.94 15.76
C ARG A 106 6.01 5.35 15.82
N GLU A 107 6.78 6.36 16.23
CA GLU A 107 6.31 7.73 16.32
C GLU A 107 5.93 8.30 14.94
N ARG A 108 6.80 8.10 13.95
CA ARG A 108 6.54 8.51 12.57
C ARG A 108 5.29 7.82 12.02
N LEU A 109 5.18 6.50 12.18
CA LEU A 109 4.00 5.75 11.77
C LEU A 109 2.70 6.29 12.37
N ARG A 110 2.72 6.69 13.65
CA ARG A 110 1.55 7.30 14.31
C ARG A 110 1.22 8.67 13.73
N THR A 111 2.23 9.47 13.37
CA THR A 111 1.99 10.76 12.70
C THR A 111 1.36 10.55 11.34
N PHE A 112 1.84 9.59 10.55
CA PHE A 112 1.25 9.23 9.26
C PHE A 112 -0.17 8.69 9.45
N ALA A 113 -0.43 7.92 10.50
CA ALA A 113 -1.77 7.45 10.80
C ALA A 113 -2.73 8.61 11.15
N ALA A 114 -2.26 9.56 11.96
CA ALA A 114 -3.02 10.74 12.37
C ALA A 114 -3.34 11.71 11.20
N THR A 115 -2.63 11.62 10.08
CA THR A 115 -2.89 12.39 8.85
C THR A 115 -3.66 11.59 7.79
N GLY A 116 -4.22 10.43 8.16
CA GLY A 116 -4.92 9.54 7.26
C GLY A 116 -4.00 8.73 6.34
N GLY A 117 -2.69 8.70 6.57
CA GLY A 117 -1.72 7.93 5.81
C GLY A 117 -0.88 8.77 4.85
N TRP A 118 -0.84 10.10 5.05
CA TRP A 118 -0.03 11.04 4.28
C TRP A 118 1.12 11.60 5.09
N ASP A 119 2.26 11.90 4.46
CA ASP A 119 3.32 12.62 5.15
C ASP A 119 2.84 14.03 5.61
N PRO A 120 2.98 14.39 6.89
CA PRO A 120 2.54 15.68 7.43
C PRO A 120 3.27 16.88 6.82
N ALA A 121 4.51 16.70 6.34
CA ALA A 121 5.28 17.76 5.69
C ALA A 121 4.78 18.05 4.27
N ARG A 122 3.96 17.17 3.69
CA ARG A 122 3.29 17.39 2.40
C ARG A 122 2.09 18.36 2.50
N GLY A 123 1.66 18.74 3.71
CA GLY A 123 0.49 19.60 3.92
C GLY A 123 -0.79 18.89 3.48
N GLY A 124 -1.29 17.96 4.29
CA GLY A 124 -2.55 17.27 4.02
C GLY A 124 -3.75 18.24 4.03
N PRO A 125 -4.82 17.96 3.25
CA PRO A 125 -6.04 18.77 3.28
C PRO A 125 -6.63 18.76 4.70
N SER A 126 -6.93 19.95 5.21
CA SER A 126 -7.49 20.21 6.53
C SER A 126 -8.64 19.24 6.87
N ALA A 127 -8.53 18.60 8.03
CA ALA A 127 -9.46 17.62 8.61
C ALA A 127 -10.87 18.20 8.88
N ALA A 128 -11.67 18.40 7.83
CA ALA A 128 -13.02 18.95 7.94
C ALA A 128 -14.14 18.01 7.45
N ASP A 129 -13.88 16.80 6.97
CA ASP A 129 -14.95 15.91 6.49
C ASP A 129 -14.68 14.46 6.91
N GLY A 130 -15.53 13.92 7.80
CA GLY A 130 -15.46 12.52 8.24
C GLY A 130 -15.57 12.27 9.74
N ALA A 131 -16.33 13.08 10.47
CA ALA A 131 -16.97 12.59 11.69
C ALA A 131 -18.04 11.58 11.27
N ASP A 132 -17.88 10.29 11.61
CA ASP A 132 -18.90 9.47 12.27
C ASP A 132 -18.34 8.08 12.58
N ALA A 133 -18.06 7.83 13.85
CA ALA A 133 -18.09 6.49 14.40
C ALA A 133 -19.31 6.44 15.33
N PRO A 134 -20.15 5.42 15.17
CA PRO A 134 -20.33 4.56 16.33
C PRO A 134 -19.96 3.11 16.03
N VAL A 135 -19.12 2.59 16.92
CA VAL A 135 -18.83 1.18 17.12
C VAL A 135 -20.15 0.43 17.39
N GLY A 136 -20.71 -0.19 16.37
CA GLY A 136 -21.79 -1.16 16.49
C GLY A 136 -21.22 -2.53 16.86
N GLY A 137 -21.04 -2.77 18.16
CA GLY A 137 -20.90 -4.13 18.68
C GLY A 137 -22.20 -4.89 18.48
N GLY A 138 -22.28 -5.70 17.41
CA GLY A 138 -23.41 -6.58 17.13
C GLY A 138 -23.14 -7.99 17.65
N HIS A 139 -23.92 -8.36 18.67
CA HIS A 139 -24.11 -9.69 19.25
C HIS A 139 -24.03 -10.85 18.24
N GLN A 140 -23.40 -11.95 18.64
CA GLN A 140 -23.72 -13.28 18.12
C GLN A 140 -24.74 -13.92 19.06
N GLU A 141 -25.97 -14.08 18.57
CA GLU A 141 -27.03 -15.02 19.00
C GLU A 141 -27.56 -15.59 17.66
N GLU A 142 -27.77 -16.88 17.40
CA GLU A 142 -27.78 -18.14 18.15
C GLU A 142 -27.11 -19.25 17.33
#